data_AF-A0A9W4MY60-F1
#
_entry.id   AF-A0A9W4MY60-F1
#
_cell.length_a   1.000
_cell.length_b   1.000
_cell.length_c   1.000
_cell.angle_alpha   90.00
_cell.angle_beta   90.00
_cell.angle_gamma   90.00
#
_symmetry.space_group_name_H-M   'P 1'
#
loop_
_entity.id
_entity.type
_entity.pdbx_description
1 polymer ?
#
loop_
_entity_poly.entity_id
_entity_poly.type
_entity_poly.pdbx_seq_one_letter_code
_entity_poly.pdbx_strand_id
1 'polypeptide(L)'
;MAADASFDFWQGKIGTPLAILLRKAGYNLETQDAHMRFFLDCTVPALGPACSPSGNILPWQSFMTDDHTSVELSWEWGHTGEDPSIRHALEPIGFSAGGCLDPLNLQASRNLIKELQHTVPNLNLRWYNHFAERVLLSNHAPDSQHTALLGKFPAETS
;
A
#
# COMPACT_ATOMS: atom_id res chain seq x y z
N MET A 1 -6.41 18.17 6.85
CA MET A 1 -6.58 17.88 8.29
C MET A 1 -6.46 16.37 8.59
N ALA A 2 -7.38 15.51 8.13
CA ALA A 2 -7.27 14.06 8.37
C ALA A 2 -6.16 13.39 7.56
N ALA A 3 -5.96 13.83 6.31
CA ALA A 3 -4.84 13.39 5.47
C ALA A 3 -3.49 13.78 6.08
N ASP A 4 -3.33 15.04 6.48
CA ASP A 4 -2.10 15.54 7.12
C ASP A 4 -1.79 14.80 8.42
N ALA A 5 -2.78 14.56 9.28
CA ALA A 5 -2.59 13.79 10.50
C ALA A 5 -2.17 12.32 10.23
N SER A 6 -2.73 11.71 9.16
CA SER A 6 -2.34 10.36 8.76
C SER A 6 -0.93 10.33 8.17
N PHE A 7 -0.56 11.35 7.39
CA PHE A 7 0.79 11.53 6.87
C PHE A 7 1.81 11.61 8.01
N ASP A 8 1.56 12.49 8.98
CA ASP A 8 2.45 12.67 10.14
C ASP A 8 2.60 11.38 10.96
N PHE A 9 1.50 10.65 11.14
CA PHE A 9 1.53 9.36 11.81
C PHE A 9 2.42 8.36 11.07
N TRP A 10 2.21 8.18 9.77
CA TRP A 10 2.92 7.16 8.98
C TRP A 10 4.40 7.51 8.79
N GLN A 11 4.73 8.78 8.55
CA GLN A 11 6.14 9.19 8.47
C GLN A 11 6.86 8.90 9.79
N GLY A 12 6.21 9.14 10.93
CA GLY A 12 6.77 8.85 12.24
C GLY A 12 6.91 7.35 12.51
N LYS A 13 5.83 6.59 12.25
CA LYS A 13 5.75 5.15 12.55
C LYS A 13 6.73 4.33 11.72
N ILE A 14 6.89 4.65 10.43
CA ILE A 14 7.64 3.80 9.49
C ILE A 14 8.94 4.45 9.02
N GLY A 15 8.99 5.79 8.93
CA GLY A 15 10.17 6.50 8.44
C GLY A 15 11.41 6.29 9.31
N THR A 16 11.25 6.28 10.64
CA THR A 16 12.38 6.04 11.56
C THR A 16 12.95 4.61 11.40
N PRO A 17 12.14 3.53 11.46
CA PRO A 17 12.61 2.18 11.14
C PRO A 17 13.29 2.08 9.77
N LEU A 18 12.71 2.66 8.71
CA LEU A 18 13.28 2.62 7.37
C LEU A 18 14.67 3.28 7.32
N ALA A 19 14.82 4.47 7.89
CA ALA A 19 16.11 5.17 7.95
C ALA A 19 17.17 4.36 8.72
N ILE A 20 16.78 3.69 9.81
CA ILE A 20 17.68 2.82 10.56
C ILE A 20 18.12 1.64 9.70
N LEU A 21 17.20 0.98 9.00
CA LEU A 21 17.49 -0.16 8.12
C LEU A 21 18.44 0.24 6.98
N LEU A 22 18.15 1.33 6.27
CA LEU A 22 19.01 1.82 5.19
C LEU A 22 20.45 2.09 5.68
N ARG A 23 20.59 2.78 6.81
CA ARG A 23 21.90 3.03 7.41
C ARG A 23 22.61 1.74 7.82
N LYS A 24 21.88 0.78 8.40
CA LYS A 24 22.45 -0.49 8.87
C LYS A 24 22.80 -1.45 7.73
N ALA A 25 22.13 -1.31 6.59
CA ALA A 25 22.44 -2.02 5.36
C ALA A 25 23.61 -1.38 4.57
N GLY A 26 24.17 -0.26 5.04
CA GLY A 26 25.39 0.33 4.45
C GLY A 26 25.13 1.30 3.28
N TYR A 27 23.89 1.75 3.08
CA TYR A 27 23.56 2.73 2.05
C TYR A 27 24.33 4.03 2.31
N ASN A 28 24.89 4.64 1.27
CA ASN A 28 25.52 5.97 1.41
C ASN A 28 24.45 7.06 1.66
N LEU A 29 24.89 8.24 2.10
CA LEU A 29 23.96 9.33 2.48
C LEU A 29 23.05 9.78 1.33
N GLU A 30 23.59 9.90 0.11
CA GLU A 30 22.81 10.31 -1.06
C GLU A 30 21.69 9.30 -1.36
N THR A 31 21.99 8.01 -1.23
CA THR A 31 21.02 6.93 -1.48
C THR A 31 19.99 6.86 -0.35
N GLN A 32 20.42 7.05 0.91
CA GLN A 32 19.50 7.18 2.04
C GLN A 32 18.50 8.32 1.82
N ASP A 33 18.99 9.51 1.43
CA ASP A 33 18.14 10.67 1.15
C ASP A 33 17.17 10.41 -0.01
N ALA A 34 17.63 9.78 -1.09
CA ALA A 34 16.77 9.42 -2.22
C ALA A 34 15.64 8.46 -1.82
N HIS A 35 15.96 7.41 -1.05
CA HIS A 35 14.93 6.49 -0.54
C HIS A 35 13.96 7.16 0.42
N MET A 36 14.45 8.01 1.32
CA MET A 36 13.58 8.72 2.27
C MET A 36 12.67 9.72 1.57
N ARG A 37 13.14 10.43 0.52
CA ARG A 37 12.28 11.30 -0.30
C ARG A 37 11.21 10.50 -1.03
N PHE A 38 11.60 9.42 -1.71
CA PHE A 38 10.63 8.54 -2.37
C PHE A 38 9.59 7.98 -1.38
N PHE A 39 10.03 7.60 -0.18
CA PHE A 39 9.14 7.15 0.88
C PHE A 39 8.13 8.24 1.27
N LEU A 40 8.59 9.46 1.53
CA LEU A 40 7.72 10.58 1.92
C LEU A 40 6.77 11.01 0.80
N ASP A 41 7.24 11.05 -0.45
CA ASP A 41 6.49 11.59 -1.58
C ASP A 41 5.50 10.57 -2.15
N CYS A 42 5.88 9.29 -2.22
CA CYS A 42 5.08 8.26 -2.88
C CYS A 42 4.45 7.26 -1.89
N THR A 43 5.19 6.86 -0.85
CA THR A 43 4.75 5.75 0.02
C THR A 43 3.80 6.25 1.09
N VAL A 44 4.18 7.28 1.87
CA VAL A 44 3.39 7.79 2.99
C VAL A 44 1.97 8.21 2.57
N PRO A 45 1.76 8.96 1.46
CA PRO A 45 0.41 9.35 1.03
C PRO A 45 -0.45 8.14 0.61
N ALA A 46 0.17 7.06 0.16
CA ALA A 46 -0.52 5.85 -0.27
C ALA A 46 -0.95 4.94 0.90
N LEU A 47 -0.39 5.10 2.10
CA LEU A 47 -0.74 4.27 3.26
C LEU A 47 -2.15 4.57 3.82
N GLY A 48 -2.76 5.67 3.39
CA GLY A 48 -4.14 5.97 3.70
C GLY A 48 -4.39 6.39 5.15
N PRO A 49 -5.62 6.25 5.65
CA PRO A 49 -5.98 6.69 6.99
C PRO A 49 -5.20 5.91 8.05
N ALA A 50 -4.58 6.64 8.99
CA ALA A 50 -4.01 6.03 10.18
C ALA A 50 -5.14 5.51 11.09
N CYS A 51 -4.95 4.35 11.73
CA CYS A 51 -5.86 3.86 12.76
C CYS A 51 -5.99 4.93 13.86
N SER A 52 -7.20 5.45 14.06
CA SER A 52 -7.48 6.49 15.05
C SER A 52 -7.13 6.03 16.47
N PRO A 53 -6.62 6.92 17.36
CA PRO A 53 -6.40 6.62 18.76
C PRO A 53 -7.66 6.14 19.51
N SER A 54 -8.85 6.36 18.95
CA SER A 54 -10.14 5.95 19.52
C SER A 54 -10.43 4.44 19.42
N GLY A 55 -9.54 3.63 18.84
CA GLY A 55 -9.72 2.19 18.71
C GLY A 55 -10.78 1.77 17.68
N ASN A 56 -11.21 2.69 16.81
CA ASN A 56 -12.15 2.38 15.74
C ASN A 56 -11.42 1.59 14.65
N ILE A 57 -12.00 0.43 14.30
CA ILE A 57 -11.55 -0.39 13.18
C ILE A 57 -11.83 0.39 11.89
N LEU A 58 -10.80 0.53 11.04
CA LEU A 58 -10.95 1.16 9.73
C LEU A 58 -11.86 0.28 8.83
N PRO A 59 -12.67 0.88 7.94
CA PRO A 59 -13.54 0.12 7.05
C PRO A 59 -12.78 -0.84 6.12
N TRP A 60 -11.53 -0.52 5.80
CA TRP A 60 -10.61 -1.39 5.09
C TRP A 60 -9.49 -1.85 6.02
N GLN A 61 -9.27 -3.15 6.07
CA GLN A 61 -8.21 -3.78 6.84
C GLN A 61 -7.24 -4.44 5.86
N SER A 62 -5.99 -4.00 5.87
CA SER A 62 -4.94 -4.58 5.04
C SER A 62 -4.76 -6.07 5.38
N PHE A 63 -4.52 -6.88 4.35
CA PHE A 63 -4.18 -8.29 4.53
C PHE A 63 -2.68 -8.51 4.74
N MET A 64 -1.86 -7.46 4.60
CA MET A 64 -0.40 -7.60 4.61
C MET A 64 0.16 -8.05 5.95
N THR A 65 -0.37 -7.53 7.07
CA THR A 65 0.13 -7.82 8.42
C THR A 65 -0.98 -8.24 9.36
N ASP A 66 -0.62 -8.95 10.43
CA ASP A 66 -1.57 -9.41 11.45
C ASP A 66 -2.30 -8.26 12.17
N ASP A 67 -1.70 -7.06 12.21
CA ASP A 67 -2.28 -5.85 12.81
C ASP A 67 -2.97 -4.93 11.79
N HIS A 68 -3.10 -5.38 10.54
CA HIS A 68 -3.67 -4.65 9.41
C HIS A 68 -2.92 -3.35 9.05
N THR A 69 -1.66 -3.21 9.46
CA THR A 69 -0.75 -2.21 8.90
C THR A 69 -0.56 -2.49 7.40
N SER A 70 -0.63 -1.43 6.59
CA SER A 70 -0.61 -1.53 5.12
C SER A 70 0.80 -1.52 4.51
N VAL A 71 1.83 -1.73 5.32
CA VAL A 71 3.23 -1.66 4.90
C VAL A 71 4.10 -2.62 5.67
N GLU A 72 5.03 -3.23 4.96
CA GLU A 72 6.04 -4.13 5.51
C GLU A 72 7.43 -3.68 5.07
N LEU A 73 8.40 -3.80 5.98
CA LEU A 73 9.80 -3.61 5.70
C LEU A 73 10.48 -4.98 5.68
N SER A 74 11.31 -5.22 4.67
CA SER A 74 12.09 -6.44 4.54
C SER A 74 13.56 -6.12 4.29
N TRP A 75 14.42 -7.01 4.79
CA TRP A 75 15.85 -6.94 4.64
C TRP A 75 16.32 -8.21 3.93
N GLU A 76 16.76 -8.06 2.70
CA GLU A 76 17.33 -9.12 1.89
C GLU A 76 18.85 -9.17 2.09
N TRP A 77 19.32 -10.31 2.57
CA TRP A 77 20.75 -10.60 2.69
C TRP A 77 21.09 -11.50 1.50
N GLY A 78 21.79 -10.94 0.51
CA GLY A 78 22.20 -11.67 -0.69
C GLY A 78 23.20 -12.80 -0.41
N HIS A 79 23.93 -13.21 -1.43
CA HIS A 79 25.00 -14.20 -1.29
C HIS A 79 26.26 -13.57 -0.70
N THR A 80 27.24 -14.40 -0.33
CA THR A 80 28.49 -13.92 0.29
C THR A 80 29.18 -12.87 -0.59
N GLY A 81 29.33 -11.65 -0.05
CA GLY A 81 29.96 -10.53 -0.74
C GLY A 81 29.01 -9.55 -1.42
N GLU A 82 27.69 -9.81 -1.39
CA GLU A 82 26.67 -8.86 -1.85
C GLU A 82 26.24 -7.92 -0.73
N ASP A 83 26.07 -6.63 -1.07
CA ASP A 83 25.49 -5.67 -0.15
C ASP A 83 24.00 -5.99 0.05
N PRO A 84 23.50 -5.94 1.30
CA PRO A 84 22.10 -6.22 1.56
C PRO A 84 21.16 -5.18 0.93
N SER A 85 19.95 -5.62 0.58
CA SER A 85 18.90 -4.78 0.02
C SER A 85 17.79 -4.53 1.06
N ILE A 86 17.32 -3.28 1.16
CA ILE A 86 16.14 -2.92 1.95
C ILE A 86 14.98 -2.72 1.00
N ARG A 87 13.85 -3.35 1.27
CA ARG A 87 12.63 -3.22 0.47
C ARG A 87 11.46 -2.91 1.39
N HIS A 88 10.54 -2.09 0.90
CA HIS A 88 9.24 -1.90 1.53
C HIS A 88 8.14 -2.27 0.55
N ALA A 89 7.21 -3.11 1.00
CA ALA A 89 5.98 -3.41 0.28
C ALA A 89 4.84 -2.65 0.94
N LEU A 90 3.83 -2.27 0.16
CA LEU A 90 2.62 -1.67 0.71
C LEU A 90 1.38 -2.14 -0.05
N GLU A 91 0.25 -2.13 0.65
CA GLU A 91 -1.08 -2.06 0.06
C GLU A 91 -1.53 -0.59 0.08
N PRO A 92 -1.67 0.09 -1.07
CA PRO A 92 -2.20 1.45 -1.09
C PRO A 92 -3.66 1.47 -0.62
N ILE A 93 -3.99 2.30 0.38
CA ILE A 93 -5.34 2.40 0.95
C ILE A 93 -5.93 3.79 0.71
N GLY A 94 -7.12 3.84 0.15
CA GLY A 94 -7.87 5.09 -0.04
C GLY A 94 -8.66 5.49 1.21
N PHE A 95 -8.90 6.79 1.40
CA PHE A 95 -9.77 7.28 2.49
C PHE A 95 -11.23 6.82 2.38
N SER A 96 -11.65 6.32 1.22
CA SER A 96 -12.99 5.75 0.99
C SER A 96 -12.98 4.23 0.83
N ALA A 97 -11.82 3.58 1.04
CA ALA A 97 -11.68 2.14 0.91
C ALA A 97 -12.63 1.40 1.87
N GLY A 98 -13.26 0.34 1.38
CA GLY A 98 -14.27 -0.42 2.12
C GLY A 98 -15.61 0.29 2.30
N GLY A 99 -15.73 1.55 1.85
CA GLY A 99 -16.99 2.31 1.83
C GLY A 99 -17.73 2.16 0.50
N CYS A 100 -18.92 2.75 0.40
CA CYS A 100 -19.75 2.67 -0.81
C CYS A 100 -19.09 3.21 -2.08
N LEU A 101 -18.15 4.16 -1.96
CA LEU A 101 -17.46 4.80 -3.09
C LEU A 101 -16.25 4.00 -3.60
N ASP A 102 -15.63 3.19 -2.74
CA ASP A 102 -14.51 2.30 -3.13
C ASP A 102 -14.56 0.98 -2.33
N PRO A 103 -15.55 0.10 -2.61
CA PRO A 103 -15.74 -1.11 -1.82
C PRO A 103 -14.57 -2.10 -1.89
N LEU A 104 -13.71 -1.98 -2.91
CA LEU A 104 -12.61 -2.93 -3.21
C LEU A 104 -11.22 -2.28 -3.13
N ASN A 105 -11.09 -1.06 -2.60
CA ASN A 105 -9.83 -0.33 -2.47
C ASN A 105 -9.01 -0.24 -3.78
N LEU A 106 -9.69 0.02 -4.90
CA LEU A 106 -9.02 0.04 -6.22
C LEU A 106 -8.44 1.41 -6.58
N GLN A 107 -8.95 2.50 -5.97
CA GLN A 107 -8.56 3.84 -6.38
C GLN A 107 -7.15 4.22 -5.90
N ALA A 108 -6.78 3.85 -4.69
CA ALA A 108 -5.47 4.20 -4.13
C ALA A 108 -4.32 3.57 -4.92
N SER A 109 -4.45 2.31 -5.31
CA SER A 109 -3.47 1.63 -6.15
C SER A 109 -3.32 2.32 -7.51
N ARG A 110 -4.44 2.74 -8.15
CA ARG A 110 -4.40 3.50 -9.41
C ARG A 110 -3.73 4.86 -9.27
N ASN A 111 -3.98 5.55 -8.16
CA ASN A 111 -3.37 6.85 -7.89
C ASN A 111 -1.87 6.72 -7.66
N LEU A 112 -1.43 5.72 -6.89
CA LEU A 112 0.00 5.46 -6.70
C LEU A 112 0.69 5.14 -8.02
N ILE A 113 0.10 4.30 -8.87
CA ILE A 113 0.68 3.99 -10.19
C ILE A 113 0.85 5.26 -11.05
N LYS A 114 -0.14 6.16 -11.06
CA LYS A 114 -0.02 7.45 -11.76
C LYS A 114 1.11 8.31 -11.20
N GLU A 115 1.25 8.36 -9.88
CA GLU A 115 2.35 9.09 -9.25
C GLU A 115 3.70 8.50 -9.65
N LEU A 116 3.85 7.18 -9.56
CA LEU A 116 5.07 6.48 -9.95
C LEU A 116 5.45 6.70 -11.42
N GLN A 117 4.49 6.89 -12.33
CA GLN A 117 4.78 7.23 -13.72
C GLN A 117 5.46 8.60 -13.87
N HIS A 118 5.17 9.54 -12.97
CA HIS A 118 5.83 10.86 -12.94
C HIS A 118 7.18 10.80 -12.21
N THR A 119 7.27 10.01 -11.14
CA THR A 119 8.45 9.97 -10.26
C THR A 119 9.56 9.04 -10.76
N VAL A 120 9.21 7.91 -11.39
CA VAL A 120 10.16 6.85 -11.77
C VAL A 120 10.45 6.90 -13.27
N PRO A 121 11.66 7.31 -13.68
CA PRO A 121 12.04 7.32 -15.09
C PRO A 121 11.93 5.92 -15.71
N ASN A 122 11.39 5.85 -16.92
CA ASN A 122 11.27 4.60 -17.69
C ASN A 122 10.41 3.49 -17.02
N LEU A 123 9.50 3.85 -16.10
CA LEU A 123 8.57 2.89 -15.51
C LEU A 123 7.74 2.19 -16.60
N ASN A 124 7.89 0.88 -16.73
CA ASN A 124 7.20 0.08 -17.73
C ASN A 124 5.97 -0.62 -17.14
N LEU A 125 4.78 -0.10 -17.44
CA LEU A 125 3.51 -0.64 -16.97
C LEU A 125 2.85 -1.66 -17.90
N ARG A 126 3.56 -2.18 -18.92
CA ARG A 126 2.97 -3.10 -19.91
C ARG A 126 2.29 -4.31 -19.25
N TRP A 127 2.98 -4.98 -18.34
CA TRP A 127 2.43 -6.15 -17.66
C TRP A 127 1.38 -5.79 -16.63
N TYR A 128 1.59 -4.70 -15.89
CA TYR A 128 0.59 -4.16 -14.98
C TYR A 128 -0.74 -3.94 -15.71
N ASN A 129 -0.74 -3.20 -16.82
CA ASN A 129 -1.93 -2.92 -17.61
C ASN A 129 -2.56 -4.20 -18.18
N HIS A 130 -1.75 -5.12 -18.70
CA HIS A 130 -2.23 -6.40 -19.24
C HIS A 130 -3.05 -7.20 -18.23
N PHE A 131 -2.57 -7.31 -16.98
CA PHE A 131 -3.27 -8.04 -15.92
C PHE A 131 -4.40 -7.21 -15.31
N ALA A 132 -4.21 -5.91 -15.13
CA ALA A 132 -5.25 -5.01 -14.62
C ALA A 132 -6.51 -5.07 -15.48
N GLU A 133 -6.38 -5.08 -16.81
CA GLU A 133 -7.50 -5.18 -17.75
C GLU A 133 -8.24 -6.54 -17.69
N ARG A 134 -7.57 -7.62 -17.25
CA ARG A 134 -8.11 -8.99 -17.28
C ARG A 134 -8.60 -9.48 -15.93
N VAL A 135 -7.97 -9.02 -14.86
CA VAL A 135 -8.19 -9.52 -13.50
C VAL A 135 -9.03 -8.55 -12.69
N LEU A 136 -8.84 -7.23 -12.88
CA LEU A 136 -9.69 -6.26 -12.20
C LEU A 136 -11.03 -6.23 -12.93
N LEU A 137 -12.12 -6.32 -12.17
CA LEU A 137 -13.46 -6.12 -12.70
C LEU A 137 -13.48 -4.79 -13.43
N SER A 138 -13.67 -4.84 -14.76
CA SER A 138 -14.06 -3.66 -15.51
C SER A 138 -15.35 -3.15 -14.87
N ASN A 139 -15.44 -1.85 -14.58
CA ASN A 139 -16.67 -1.18 -14.13
C ASN A 139 -17.83 -1.27 -15.15
N HIS A 140 -17.83 -2.24 -16.07
CA HIS A 140 -19.00 -2.61 -16.82
C HIS A 140 -20.06 -3.15 -15.85
N ALA A 141 -21.26 -2.61 -16.00
CA ALA A 141 -22.50 -2.89 -15.29
C ALA A 141 -22.68 -4.37 -14.88
N PRO A 142 -23.44 -4.65 -13.81
CA PRO A 142 -23.49 -5.97 -13.20
C PRO A 142 -24.03 -7.00 -14.19
N ASP A 143 -23.13 -7.83 -14.73
CA ASP A 143 -23.54 -9.13 -15.21
C ASP A 143 -24.12 -9.89 -14.03
N SER A 144 -25.27 -10.52 -14.25
CA SER A 144 -26.15 -11.14 -13.25
C SER A 144 -25.52 -12.30 -12.44
N GLN A 145 -24.21 -12.49 -12.56
CA GLN A 145 -23.38 -13.39 -11.76
C GLN A 145 -22.79 -12.69 -10.51
N HIS A 146 -22.86 -11.36 -10.41
CA HIS A 146 -22.30 -10.58 -9.29
C HIS A 146 -22.93 -10.91 -7.92
N THR A 147 -24.14 -11.48 -7.90
CA THR A 147 -24.84 -11.89 -6.68
C THR A 147 -24.33 -13.20 -6.09
N ALA A 148 -23.49 -13.97 -6.81
CA ALA A 148 -23.04 -15.28 -6.36
C ALA A 148 -21.83 -15.23 -5.41
N LEU A 149 -20.99 -14.20 -5.49
CA LEU A 149 -19.80 -14.06 -4.64
C LEU A 149 -20.05 -13.29 -3.34
N LEU A 150 -21.12 -12.48 -3.28
CA LEU A 150 -21.51 -11.69 -2.10
C LEU A 150 -22.57 -12.36 -1.22
N GLY A 151 -23.04 -13.55 -1.58
CA GLY A 151 -24.12 -14.23 -0.87
C GLY A 151 -23.80 -15.68 -0.57
N LYS A 152 -23.34 -15.95 0.66
CA LYS A 152 -23.70 -17.10 1.53
C LYS A 152 -22.79 -17.13 2.77
N PHE A 153 -23.12 -16.33 3.77
CA PHE A 153 -22.92 -16.80 5.15
C PHE A 153 -24.15 -17.63 5.51
N PRO A 154 -24.02 -18.94 5.80
CA PRO A 154 -25.14 -19.70 6.29
C PRO A 154 -25.52 -19.16 7.67
N ALA A 155 -26.80 -18.86 7.86
CA ALA A 155 -27.34 -18.60 9.18
C ALA A 155 -27.16 -19.86 10.02
N GLU A 156 -26.35 -19.78 11.08
CA GLU A 156 -26.33 -20.81 12.10
C GLU A 156 -27.65 -20.75 12.86
N THR A 157 -28.49 -21.76 12.65
CA THR A 157 -29.59 -22.10 13.54
C THR A 157 -29.10 -23.18 14.50
N SER A 158 -28.95 -22.83 15.78
CA SER A 158 -29.56 -23.55 16.92
C SER A 158 -29.24 -22.88 18.24
#